data_AF-A0A7J5DV68-F1
#
_entry.id   AF-A0A7J5DV68-F1
#
_cell.length_a   1.000
_cell.length_b   1.000
_cell.length_c   1.000
_cell.angle_alpha   90.00
_cell.angle_beta   90.00
_cell.angle_gamma   90.00
#
_symmetry.space_group_name_H-M   'P 1'
#
loop_
_entity.id
_entity.type
_entity.pdbx_description
1 polymer ?
#
loop_
_entity_poly.entity_id
_entity_poly.type
_entity_poly.pdbx_seq_one_letter_code
_entity_poly.pdbx_strand_id
1 'polypeptide(L)'
;MGLPSDSPRFLTLADVAEVLNTSSAQVYALVRRGELPAIKIGGRGQWRVEGSRLEEYIQQQYRAAAQYVAEHPFVDSESEVR
;
A
#
# COMPACT_ATOMS: atom_id res chain seq x y z
N MET A 1 -11.54 -3.75 28.45
CA MET A 1 -11.27 -5.02 27.75
C MET A 1 -10.53 -4.65 26.48
N GLY A 2 -9.21 -4.82 26.42
CA GLY A 2 -8.41 -4.39 25.28
C GLY A 2 -8.68 -5.30 24.08
N LEU A 3 -9.04 -4.70 22.94
CA LEU A 3 -9.11 -5.41 21.68
C LEU A 3 -7.72 -6.00 21.37
N PRO A 4 -7.61 -7.25 20.88
CA PRO A 4 -6.33 -7.82 20.51
C PRO A 4 -5.69 -6.95 19.43
N SER A 5 -4.62 -6.23 19.80
CA SER A 5 -3.85 -5.37 18.89
C SER A 5 -2.90 -6.15 18.00
N ASP A 6 -2.99 -7.49 18.00
CA ASP A 6 -2.04 -8.35 17.31
C ASP A 6 -2.57 -8.66 15.90
N SER A 7 -2.60 -7.65 15.04
CA SER A 7 -2.63 -7.90 13.60
C SER A 7 -1.44 -8.82 13.28
N PRO A 8 -1.65 -9.92 12.53
CA PRO A 8 -0.61 -10.90 12.29
C PRO A 8 0.64 -10.23 11.72
N ARG A 9 1.79 -10.50 12.35
CA ARG A 9 3.07 -9.86 11.97
C ARG A 9 3.39 -10.02 10.48
N PHE A 10 2.97 -11.14 9.88
CA PHE A 10 3.16 -11.44 8.46
C PHE A 10 1.82 -11.68 7.77
N LEU A 11 1.54 -10.84 6.78
CA LEU A 11 0.35 -10.86 5.95
C LEU A 11 0.62 -11.63 4.66
N THR A 12 -0.40 -12.34 4.16
CA THR A 12 -0.38 -12.88 2.80
C THR A 12 -0.63 -11.78 1.78
N LEU A 13 -0.34 -12.03 0.50
CA LEU A 13 -0.69 -11.08 -0.56
C LEU A 13 -2.22 -10.87 -0.68
N ALA A 14 -3.03 -11.84 -0.25
CA ALA A 14 -4.48 -11.71 -0.21
C ALA A 14 -4.90 -10.75 0.90
N ASP A 15 -4.38 -10.92 2.12
CA ASP A 15 -4.70 -10.03 3.25
C ASP A 15 -4.27 -8.59 2.94
N VAL A 16 -3.09 -8.40 2.35
CA VAL A 16 -2.63 -7.06 1.93
C VAL A 16 -3.56 -6.46 0.87
N ALA A 17 -4.04 -7.28 -0.06
CA ALA A 17 -4.96 -6.83 -1.09
C ALA A 17 -6.30 -6.39 -0.50
N GLU A 18 -6.80 -7.09 0.51
CA GLU A 18 -7.99 -6.68 1.26
C GLU A 18 -7.77 -5.35 2.00
N VAL A 19 -6.64 -5.19 2.70
CA VAL A 19 -6.30 -3.96 3.44
C VAL A 19 -6.20 -2.75 2.51
N LEU A 20 -5.55 -2.91 1.36
CA LEU A 20 -5.38 -1.84 0.38
C LEU A 20 -6.57 -1.70 -0.58
N ASN A 21 -7.62 -2.51 -0.40
CA ASN A 21 -8.79 -2.59 -1.26
C ASN A 21 -8.42 -2.69 -2.76
N THR A 22 -7.54 -3.64 -3.08
CA THR A 22 -6.99 -3.87 -4.42
C THR A 22 -6.95 -5.36 -4.76
N SER A 23 -6.44 -5.72 -5.94
CA SER A 23 -6.28 -7.11 -6.35
C SER A 23 -4.97 -7.73 -5.85
N SER A 24 -4.98 -9.03 -5.54
CA SER A 24 -3.78 -9.78 -5.18
C SER A 24 -2.72 -9.79 -6.27
N ALA A 25 -3.14 -9.71 -7.54
CA ALA A 25 -2.24 -9.56 -8.69
C ALA A 25 -1.49 -8.21 -8.66
N GLN A 26 -2.17 -7.13 -8.29
CA GLN A 26 -1.55 -5.82 -8.11
C GLN A 26 -0.55 -5.84 -6.95
N VAL A 27 -0.91 -6.41 -5.80
CA VAL A 27 0.03 -6.57 -4.67
C VAL A 27 1.25 -7.41 -5.06
N TYR A 28 1.04 -8.51 -5.80
CA TYR A 28 2.14 -9.31 -6.33
C TYR A 28 3.07 -8.50 -7.25
N ALA A 29 2.53 -7.62 -8.09
CA ALA A 29 3.31 -6.75 -8.94
C ALA A 29 4.15 -5.75 -8.12
N LEU A 30 3.61 -5.16 -7.05
CA LEU A 30 4.35 -4.29 -6.13
C LEU A 30 5.54 -5.03 -5.49
N VAL A 31 5.31 -6.26 -5.03
CA VAL A 31 6.36 -7.10 -4.46
C VAL A 31 7.42 -7.46 -5.52
N ARG A 32 7.00 -7.83 -6.73
CA ARG A 32 7.90 -8.14 -7.85
C ARG A 32 8.77 -6.96 -8.26
N ARG A 33 8.24 -5.74 -8.19
CA ARG A 33 8.95 -4.49 -8.50
C ARG A 33 9.84 -4.02 -7.35
N GLY A 34 9.67 -4.59 -6.15
CA GLY A 34 10.40 -4.19 -4.94
C GLY A 34 9.81 -2.95 -4.26
N GLU A 35 8.64 -2.48 -4.69
CA GLU A 35 7.96 -1.31 -4.10
C GLU A 35 7.36 -1.65 -2.74
N LEU A 36 6.86 -2.89 -2.58
CA LEU A 36 6.38 -3.42 -1.31
C LEU A 36 7.33 -4.51 -0.80
N PRO A 37 8.08 -4.27 0.29
CA PRO A 37 8.99 -5.26 0.85
C PRO A 37 8.25 -6.51 1.33
N ALA A 38 8.65 -7.66 0.79
CA ALA A 38 8.10 -8.96 1.17
C ALA A 38 9.19 -10.02 1.24
N ILE A 39 8.98 -11.01 2.10
CA ILE A 39 9.84 -12.19 2.22
C ILE A 39 9.20 -13.37 1.50
N LYS A 40 10.02 -14.18 0.84
CA LYS A 40 9.60 -15.43 0.22
C LYS A 40 9.84 -16.57 1.22
N ILE A 41 8.76 -17.25 1.63
CA ILE A 41 8.84 -18.34 2.60
C ILE A 41 8.73 -19.70 1.88
N GLY A 42 9.80 -20.48 1.95
CA GLY A 42 9.88 -21.84 1.41
C GLY A 42 9.92 -21.94 -0.12
N GLY A 43 9.87 -23.18 -0.62
CA GLY A 43 10.04 -23.50 -2.04
C GLY A 43 8.80 -23.32 -2.94
N ARG A 44 7.62 -23.01 -2.36
CA ARG A 44 6.34 -22.97 -3.09
C ARG A 44 5.91 -21.57 -3.55
N GLY A 45 6.81 -20.59 -3.53
CA GLY A 45 6.48 -19.25 -4.02
C GLY A 45 5.55 -18.44 -3.11
N GLN A 46 5.47 -18.77 -1.82
CA GLN A 46 4.67 -18.00 -0.88
C GLN A 46 5.38 -16.71 -0.50
N TRP A 47 4.74 -15.59 -0.76
CA TRP A 47 5.19 -14.28 -0.28
C TRP A 47 4.47 -13.90 1.00
N ARG A 48 5.18 -13.22 1.89
CA ARG A 48 4.66 -12.65 3.12
C ARG A 48 5.16 -11.23 3.27
N VAL A 49 4.26 -10.34 3.63
CA VAL A 49 4.55 -8.92 3.88
C VAL A 49 4.51 -8.71 5.38
N GLU A 50 5.54 -8.09 5.96
CA GLU A 50 5.49 -7.72 7.36
C GLU A 50 4.53 -6.53 7.55
N GLY A 51 3.68 -6.58 8.58
CA GLY A 51 2.66 -5.54 8.81
C GLY A 51 3.26 -4.12 8.95
N SER A 52 4.41 -3.99 9.61
CA SER A 52 5.16 -2.73 9.70
C SER A 52 5.63 -2.22 8.33
N ARG A 53 6.04 -3.11 7.43
CA ARG A 53 6.47 -2.74 6.07
C ARG A 53 5.30 -2.31 5.19
N LEU A 54 4.13 -2.92 5.37
CA LEU A 54 2.90 -2.44 4.73
C LEU A 54 2.56 -1.02 5.21
N GLU A 55 2.61 -0.77 6.52
CA GLU A 55 2.36 0.56 7.07
C GLU A 55 3.37 1.59 6.54
N GLU A 56 4.67 1.28 6.55
CA GLU A 56 5.71 2.13 5.96
C GLU A 56 5.44 2.46 4.48
N TYR A 57 5.00 1.46 3.70
CA TYR A 57 4.61 1.65 2.30
C TYR A 57 3.43 2.62 2.19
N ILE A 58 2.37 2.44 2.97
CA ILE A 58 1.20 3.32 2.99
C ILE A 58 1.62 4.77 3.29
N GLN A 59 2.45 4.97 4.31
CA GLN A 59 2.97 6.29 4.65
C GLN A 59 3.81 6.91 3.51
N GLN A 60 4.58 6.09 2.78
CA GLN A 60 5.31 6.55 1.61
C GLN A 60 4.38 6.94 0.45
N GLN A 61 3.30 6.20 0.22
CA GLN A 61 2.30 6.55 -0.80
C GLN A 61 1.60 7.86 -0.46
N TYR A 62 1.25 8.10 0.81
CA TYR A 62 0.70 9.39 1.24
C TYR A 62 1.66 10.55 0.98
N ARG A 63 2.95 10.39 1.29
CA ARG A 63 3.95 11.43 1.00
C ARG A 63 4.08 11.71 -0.50
N ALA A 64 4.13 10.66 -1.32
CA ALA A 64 4.21 10.79 -2.77
C ALA A 64 2.96 11.49 -3.34
N ALA A 65 1.78 11.12 -2.87
CA ALA A 65 0.53 11.75 -3.27
C ALA A 65 0.49 13.24 -2.85
N ALA A 66 0.91 13.56 -1.63
CA ALA A 66 0.98 14.94 -1.16
C ALA A 66 1.95 15.79 -2.00
N GLN A 67 3.12 15.24 -2.36
CA GLN A 67 4.07 15.91 -3.25
C GLN A 67 3.46 16.13 -4.64
N TYR A 68 2.83 15.11 -5.21
CA TYR A 68 2.18 15.22 -6.53
C TYR A 68 1.10 16.31 -6.55
N VAL A 69 0.24 16.36 -5.53
CA VAL A 69 -0.80 17.40 -5.43
C VAL A 69 -0.20 18.80 -5.26
N ALA A 70 0.91 18.94 -4.53
CA ALA A 70 1.60 20.21 -4.38
C ALA A 70 2.27 20.68 -5.68
N GLU A 71 2.82 19.76 -6.48
CA GLU A 71 3.43 20.03 -7.79
C GLU A 71 2.38 20.25 -8.90
N HIS A 72 1.19 19.66 -8.74
CA HIS A 72 0.07 19.76 -9.66
C HIS A 72 -1.18 20.32 -8.95
N PRO A 73 -1.15 21.60 -8.52
CA PRO A 73 -2.29 22.22 -7.86
C PRO A 73 -3.49 22.20 -8.81
N PHE A 74 -4.62 21.70 -8.30
CA PHE A 74 -5.87 21.71 -9.05
C PHE A 74 -6.29 23.18 -9.26
N VAL A 75 -6.18 23.65 -10.50
CA VAL A 75 -6.70 24.97 -10.89
C VAL A 75 -8.16 24.75 -11.26
N ASP A 76 -9.06 25.20 -10.41
CA ASP A 76 -10.49 25.16 -10.68
C ASP A 76 -10.79 26.18 -11.78
N SER A 77 -11.02 25.70 -13.01
CA SER A 77 -11.30 26.55 -14.18
C SER A 77 -12.75 27.09 -14.21
N GLU A 78 -13.46 27.13 -13.08
CA GLU A 78 -14.76 27.80 -12.96
C GLU A 78 -14.61 29.14 -12.24
N SER A 79 -14.02 30.12 -12.93
CA SER A 79 -14.14 31.55 -12.60
C SER A 79 -14.06 32.41 -13.87
N GLU A 80 -14.59 31.94 -14.99
CA GLU A 80 -14.76 32.77 -16.18
C GLU A 80 -16.05 32.44 -16.92
N VAL A 81 -17.17 32.81 -16.30
CA VAL A 81 -18.39 33.22 -17.03
C VAL A 81 -19.12 34.22 -16.15
N ARG A 82 -18.74 35.49 -16.32
CA ARG A 82 -19.51 36.64 -15.87
C ARG A 82 -19.92 37.46 -17.09
#